data_AF-A0A0P0LEH8-F1
#
_entry.id   AF-A0A0P0LEH8-F1
#
_cell.length_a   1.000
_cell.length_b   1.000
_cell.length_c   1.000
_cell.angle_alpha   90.00
_cell.angle_beta   90.00
_cell.angle_gamma   90.00
#
_symmetry.space_group_name_H-M   'P 1'
#
loop_
_entity.id
_entity.type
_entity.pdbx_description
1 polymer ?
#
loop_
_entity_poly.entity_id
_entity_poly.type
_entity_poly.pdbx_seq_one_letter_code
_entity_poly.pdbx_strand_id
1 'polypeptide(L)'
;MSLSPSLSASSTPNGTMDALLAHAPVDAARLAELLAQEFEVLKARDMAGFEALQEERIQILQRLSQVAQWAAGLDPVPAQWQNLQPDLLQCKQDHLRNMQLLQRQLQAVQGALQALQGESAATVDLYDRLGQVSRRHKSTPFFDA
;
A
#
# COMPACT_ATOMS: atom_id res chain seq x y z
N MET A 1 -32.96 -47.15 9.17
CA MET A 1 -33.34 -46.10 8.19
C MET A 1 -32.94 -44.77 8.80
N SER A 2 -32.12 -44.05 8.06
CA SER A 2 -31.43 -42.78 8.35
C SER A 2 -32.43 -41.67 8.75
N LEU A 3 -32.04 -40.56 9.38
CA LEU A 3 -31.23 -39.50 8.77
C LEU A 3 -30.69 -38.55 9.86
N SER A 4 -29.39 -38.27 9.80
CA SER A 4 -28.72 -37.14 10.45
C SER A 4 -29.15 -35.82 9.78
N PRO A 5 -29.17 -34.68 10.50
CA PRO A 5 -29.28 -33.37 9.86
C PRO A 5 -27.88 -32.92 9.41
N SER A 6 -27.71 -32.77 8.11
CA SER A 6 -26.49 -32.23 7.49
C SER A 6 -26.37 -30.72 7.77
N LEU A 7 -25.22 -30.32 8.31
CA LEU A 7 -24.75 -28.93 8.30
C LEU A 7 -24.65 -28.44 6.86
N SER A 8 -25.38 -27.39 6.52
CA SER A 8 -25.10 -26.55 5.35
C SER A 8 -24.93 -25.11 5.82
N ALA A 9 -23.74 -24.81 6.36
CA ALA A 9 -23.29 -23.42 6.48
C ALA A 9 -22.83 -22.95 5.09
N SER A 10 -23.79 -22.57 4.24
CA SER A 10 -23.48 -21.81 3.03
C SER A 10 -23.16 -20.38 3.45
N SER A 11 -21.89 -20.12 3.76
CA SER A 11 -21.38 -18.75 3.91
C SER A 11 -21.58 -18.01 2.58
N THR A 12 -22.58 -17.14 2.55
CA THR A 12 -22.86 -16.27 1.41
C THR A 12 -21.67 -15.33 1.17
N PRO A 13 -21.23 -15.10 -0.07
CA PRO A 13 -20.10 -14.22 -0.37
C PRO A 13 -20.31 -12.78 0.14
N ASN A 14 -21.56 -12.32 0.25
CA ASN A 14 -21.87 -11.03 0.84
C ASN A 14 -21.58 -10.96 2.34
N GLY A 15 -21.86 -12.01 3.12
CA GLY A 15 -21.65 -11.98 4.58
C GLY A 15 -20.18 -11.79 4.97
N THR A 16 -19.26 -12.33 4.17
CA THR A 16 -17.81 -12.12 4.36
C THR A 16 -17.39 -10.70 4.00
N MET A 17 -17.92 -10.13 2.91
CA MET A 17 -17.58 -8.77 2.48
C MET A 17 -18.17 -7.71 3.41
N ASP A 18 -19.38 -7.93 3.93
CA ASP A 18 -20.00 -7.07 4.94
C ASP A 18 -19.16 -7.05 6.23
N ALA A 19 -18.62 -8.20 6.64
CA ALA A 19 -17.70 -8.28 7.78
C ALA A 19 -16.36 -7.56 7.54
N LEU A 20 -15.80 -7.69 6.33
CA LEU A 20 -14.58 -6.97 5.94
C LEU A 20 -14.82 -5.45 5.87
N LEU A 21 -15.95 -5.01 5.33
CA LEU A 21 -16.35 -3.60 5.33
C LEU A 21 -16.48 -3.06 6.76
N ALA A 22 -17.10 -3.82 7.67
CA ALA A 22 -17.21 -3.45 9.08
C ALA A 22 -15.85 -3.36 9.79
N HIS A 23 -14.85 -4.13 9.34
CA HIS A 23 -13.49 -4.10 9.89
C HIS A 23 -12.59 -3.04 9.25
N ALA A 24 -12.94 -2.52 8.06
CA ALA A 24 -12.14 -1.56 7.32
C ALA A 24 -11.71 -0.29 8.12
N PRO A 25 -12.52 0.27 9.03
CA PRO A 25 -12.07 1.39 9.88
C PRO A 25 -10.93 1.01 10.82
N VAL A 26 -10.93 -0.22 11.35
CA VAL A 26 -9.87 -0.73 12.23
C VAL A 26 -8.58 -0.91 11.42
N ASP A 27 -8.69 -1.47 10.22
CA ASP A 27 -7.57 -1.62 9.29
C ASP A 27 -6.97 -0.25 8.89
N ALA A 28 -7.81 0.76 8.61
CA ALA A 28 -7.35 2.11 8.28
C ALA A 28 -6.63 2.78 9.46
N ALA A 29 -7.17 2.68 10.67
CA ALA A 29 -6.52 3.21 11.87
C ALA A 29 -5.17 2.52 12.12
N ARG A 30 -5.11 1.20 11.97
CA ARG A 30 -3.86 0.45 12.13
C ARG A 30 -2.82 0.81 11.07
N LEU A 31 -3.25 1.03 9.83
CA LEU A 31 -2.37 1.52 8.78
C LEU A 31 -1.75 2.88 9.14
N ALA A 32 -2.54 3.81 9.66
CA ALA A 32 -2.03 5.11 10.10
C ALA A 32 -0.98 4.97 11.21
N GLU A 33 -1.23 4.12 12.21
CA GLU A 33 -0.25 3.83 13.27
C GLU A 33 1.05 3.22 12.72
N LEU A 34 0.95 2.29 11.76
CA LEU A 34 2.11 1.67 11.15
C LEU A 34 2.93 2.69 10.36
N LEU A 35 2.29 3.56 9.59
CA LEU A 35 2.98 4.62 8.85
C LEU A 35 3.67 5.63 9.77
N ALA A 36 3.10 5.90 10.96
CA ALA A 36 3.75 6.69 11.99
C ALA A 36 4.98 5.97 12.59
N GLN A 37 4.86 4.67 12.88
CA GLN A 37 5.99 3.86 13.37
C GLN A 37 7.12 3.76 12.33
N GLU A 38 6.77 3.51 11.06
CA GLU A 38 7.71 3.52 9.93
C GLU A 38 8.51 4.82 9.89
N PHE A 39 7.85 5.96 10.08
CA PHE A 39 8.52 7.26 10.08
C PHE A 39 9.57 7.36 11.19
N GLU A 40 9.25 6.90 12.40
CA GLU A 40 10.16 6.97 13.54
C GLU A 40 11.35 6.01 13.38
N VAL A 41 11.14 4.78 12.90
CA VAL A 41 12.26 3.85 12.63
C VAL A 41 13.12 4.32 11.45
N LEU A 42 12.53 4.91 10.41
CA LEU A 42 13.28 5.55 9.33
C LEU A 42 14.11 6.72 9.85
N LYS A 43 13.57 7.57 10.73
CA LYS A 43 14.34 8.65 11.37
C LYS A 43 15.52 8.11 12.18
N ALA A 44 15.33 7.01 12.90
CA ALA A 44 16.39 6.33 13.64
C ALA A 44 17.40 5.59 12.74
N ARG A 45 17.15 5.52 11.42
CA ARG A 45 17.90 4.73 10.44
C ARG A 45 17.91 3.23 10.77
N ASP A 46 16.88 2.77 11.48
CA ASP A 46 16.69 1.35 11.82
C ASP A 46 16.00 0.63 10.65
N MET A 47 16.81 0.06 9.76
CA MET A 47 16.30 -0.66 8.58
C MET A 47 15.67 -2.01 8.95
N ALA A 48 16.15 -2.67 10.00
CA ALA A 48 15.58 -3.93 10.46
C ALA A 48 14.19 -3.70 11.07
N GLY A 49 14.04 -2.66 11.88
CA GLY A 49 12.74 -2.20 12.39
C GLY A 49 11.79 -1.79 11.27
N PHE A 50 12.27 -1.06 10.25
CA PHE A 50 11.46 -0.72 9.08
C PHE A 50 10.98 -1.97 8.33
N GLU A 51 11.87 -2.93 8.05
CA GLU A 51 11.53 -4.16 7.33
C GLU A 51 10.51 -5.02 8.08
N ALA A 52 10.62 -5.10 9.42
CA ALA A 52 9.66 -5.82 10.25
C ALA A 52 8.21 -5.29 10.15
N LEU A 53 8.02 -3.99 9.86
CA LEU A 53 6.70 -3.37 9.72
C LEU A 53 6.05 -3.62 8.34
N GLN A 54 6.83 -4.02 7.34
CA GLN A 54 6.37 -4.10 5.95
C GLN A 54 5.34 -5.20 5.73
N GLU A 55 5.50 -6.34 6.40
CA GLU A 55 4.58 -7.48 6.28
C GLU A 55 3.16 -7.08 6.73
N GLU A 56 3.04 -6.48 7.92
CA GLU A 56 1.74 -6.06 8.46
C GLU A 56 1.08 -5.01 7.56
N ARG A 57 1.85 -4.02 7.09
CA ARG A 57 1.34 -2.99 6.15
C ARG A 57 0.77 -3.63 4.88
N ILE A 58 1.48 -4.58 4.29
CA ILE A 58 1.04 -5.26 3.06
C ILE A 58 -0.26 -6.02 3.31
N GLN A 59 -0.36 -6.75 4.42
CA GLN A 59 -1.57 -7.49 4.77
C GLN A 59 -2.79 -6.57 4.96
N ILE A 60 -2.62 -5.42 5.62
CA ILE A 60 -3.68 -4.43 5.79
C ILE A 60 -4.10 -3.82 4.46
N LEU A 61 -3.14 -3.42 3.61
CA LEU A 61 -3.43 -2.87 2.29
C LEU A 61 -4.15 -3.88 1.40
N GLN A 62 -3.81 -5.16 1.49
CA GLN A 62 -4.51 -6.23 0.78
C GLN A 62 -5.97 -6.34 1.22
N ARG A 63 -6.27 -6.29 2.53
CA ARG A 63 -7.66 -6.32 3.02
C ARG A 63 -8.46 -5.09 2.58
N LEU A 64 -7.90 -3.89 2.77
CA LEU A 64 -8.51 -2.64 2.31
C LEU A 64 -8.75 -2.62 0.79
N SER A 65 -7.83 -3.18 0.00
CA SER A 65 -7.99 -3.28 -1.45
C SER A 65 -9.13 -4.20 -1.86
N GLN A 66 -9.39 -5.29 -1.13
CA GLN A 66 -10.51 -6.19 -1.39
C GLN A 66 -11.84 -5.49 -1.13
N VAL A 67 -11.94 -4.76 0.00
CA VAL A 67 -13.11 -3.95 0.33
C VAL A 67 -13.34 -2.87 -0.74
N ALA A 68 -12.27 -2.19 -1.18
CA ALA A 68 -12.36 -1.17 -2.23
C ALA A 68 -12.91 -1.72 -3.55
N GLN A 69 -12.39 -2.87 -4.00
CA GLN A 69 -12.80 -3.51 -5.25
C GLN A 69 -14.26 -3.97 -5.20
N TRP A 70 -14.68 -4.55 -4.08
CA TRP A 70 -16.07 -4.94 -3.87
C TRP A 70 -17.00 -3.72 -3.80
N ALA A 71 -16.64 -2.68 -3.04
CA ALA A 71 -17.44 -1.47 -2.89
C ALA A 71 -17.60 -0.70 -4.20
N ALA A 72 -16.60 -0.73 -5.09
CA ALA A 72 -16.66 -0.11 -6.42
C ALA A 72 -17.65 -0.81 -7.37
N GLY A 73 -18.00 -2.08 -7.09
CA GLY A 73 -19.00 -2.83 -7.84
C GLY A 73 -20.45 -2.58 -7.41
N LEU A 74 -20.67 -1.77 -6.37
CA LEU A 74 -21.99 -1.47 -5.81
C LEU A 74 -22.47 -0.09 -6.25
N ASP A 75 -23.77 0.00 -6.57
CA ASP A 75 -24.46 1.26 -6.81
C ASP A 75 -25.76 1.29 -5.98
N PRO A 76 -25.85 2.13 -4.93
CA PRO A 76 -24.86 3.12 -4.49
C PRO A 76 -23.68 2.49 -3.72
N VAL A 77 -22.52 3.16 -3.77
CA VAL A 77 -21.34 2.80 -2.96
C VAL A 77 -21.70 2.85 -1.46
N PRO A 78 -21.28 1.88 -0.64
CA PRO A 78 -21.57 1.87 0.80
C PRO A 78 -21.11 3.13 1.51
N ALA A 79 -21.98 3.76 2.31
CA ALA A 79 -21.65 4.98 3.06
C ALA A 79 -20.46 4.77 4.02
N GLN A 80 -20.32 3.58 4.60
CA GLN A 80 -19.18 3.22 5.45
C GLN A 80 -17.85 3.34 4.69
N TRP A 81 -17.81 2.88 3.44
CA TRP A 81 -16.62 2.99 2.59
C TRP A 81 -16.34 4.44 2.18
N GLN A 82 -17.39 5.21 1.88
CA GLN A 82 -17.26 6.64 1.55
C GLN A 82 -16.69 7.43 2.73
N ASN A 83 -17.14 7.14 3.96
CA ASN A 83 -16.68 7.79 5.17
C ASN A 83 -15.20 7.50 5.50
N LEU A 84 -14.62 6.42 4.98
CA LEU A 84 -13.20 6.06 5.16
C LEU A 84 -12.25 6.77 4.19
N GLN A 85 -12.75 7.36 3.11
CA GLN A 85 -11.90 8.00 2.10
C GLN A 85 -10.95 9.07 2.67
N PRO A 86 -11.38 9.96 3.61
CA PRO A 86 -10.49 10.93 4.22
C PRO A 86 -9.33 10.29 4.98
N ASP A 87 -9.58 9.23 5.75
CA ASP A 87 -8.54 8.55 6.55
C ASP A 87 -7.53 7.83 5.64
N LEU A 88 -8.01 7.20 4.57
CA LEU A 88 -7.14 6.58 3.56
C LEU A 88 -6.31 7.61 2.79
N LEU A 89 -6.87 8.80 2.54
CA LEU A 89 -6.13 9.91 1.95
C LEU A 89 -5.02 10.39 2.88
N GLN A 90 -5.28 10.46 4.20
CA GLN A 90 -4.26 10.79 5.18
C GLN A 90 -3.15 9.74 5.22
N CYS A 91 -3.50 8.45 5.23
CA CYS A 91 -2.51 7.36 5.14
C CYS A 91 -1.61 7.49 3.89
N LYS A 92 -2.18 7.89 2.75
CA LYS A 92 -1.39 8.16 1.54
C LYS A 92 -0.39 9.30 1.75
N GLN A 93 -0.79 10.39 2.42
CA GLN A 93 0.11 11.50 2.71
C GLN A 93 1.25 11.09 3.64
N ASP A 94 0.94 10.33 4.69
CA ASP A 94 1.94 9.82 5.64
C ASP A 94 2.93 8.88 4.96
N HIS A 95 2.45 8.01 4.06
CA HIS A 95 3.32 7.14 3.27
C HIS A 95 4.25 7.94 2.34
N LEU A 96 3.75 8.98 1.66
CA LEU A 96 4.57 9.85 0.81
C LEU A 96 5.65 10.58 1.62
N ARG A 97 5.34 11.01 2.85
CA ARG A 97 6.33 11.58 3.78
C ARG A 97 7.43 10.56 4.10
N ASN A 98 7.09 9.30 4.36
CA ASN A 98 8.05 8.24 4.65
C ASN A 98 8.98 7.99 3.44
N MET A 99 8.41 7.93 2.23
CA MET A 99 9.19 7.79 0.99
C MET A 99 10.16 8.94 0.78
N GLN A 100 9.74 10.19 1.02
CA GLN A 100 10.62 11.36 0.89
C GLN A 100 11.79 11.32 1.88
N LEU A 101 11.56 10.87 3.11
CA LEU A 101 12.62 10.72 4.10
C LEU A 101 13.66 9.67 3.64
N LEU A 102 13.19 8.50 3.21
CA LEU A 102 14.05 7.42 2.73
C LEU A 102 14.88 7.86 1.51
N GLN A 103 14.25 8.57 0.56
CA GLN A 103 14.94 9.13 -0.61
C GLN A 103 16.07 10.08 -0.23
N ARG A 104 15.82 11.00 0.72
CA ARG A 104 16.85 11.94 1.21
C ARG A 104 18.01 11.22 1.88
N GLN A 105 17.73 10.18 2.67
CA GLN A 105 18.77 9.38 3.31
C GLN A 105 19.64 8.66 2.29
N LEU A 106 19.02 8.10 1.24
CA LEU A 106 19.74 7.46 0.15
C LEU A 106 20.61 8.46 -0.63
N GLN A 107 20.08 9.64 -0.96
CA GLN A 107 20.83 10.70 -1.62
C GLN A 107 22.07 11.11 -0.81
N ALA A 108 21.94 11.21 0.51
CA ALA A 108 23.07 11.52 1.40
C ALA A 108 24.15 10.43 1.36
N VAL A 109 23.75 9.15 1.35
CA VAL A 109 24.69 8.01 1.23
C VAL A 109 25.39 8.04 -0.14
N GLN A 110 24.66 8.27 -1.21
CA GLN A 110 25.24 8.39 -2.56
C GLN A 110 26.24 9.53 -2.67
N GLY A 111 25.88 10.71 -2.15
CA GLY A 111 26.78 11.87 -2.14
C GLY A 111 28.06 11.62 -1.34
N ALA A 112 27.95 10.93 -0.20
CA ALA A 112 29.11 10.53 0.59
C ALA A 112 30.02 9.55 -0.17
N LEU A 113 29.44 8.55 -0.86
CA LEU A 113 30.20 7.60 -1.66
C LEU A 113 30.88 8.27 -2.87
N GLN A 114 30.19 9.16 -3.58
CA GLN A 114 30.76 9.93 -4.70
C GLN A 114 31.94 10.79 -4.24
N ALA A 115 31.80 11.48 -3.09
CA ALA A 115 32.88 12.27 -2.51
C ALA A 115 34.11 11.41 -2.16
N LEU A 116 33.91 10.21 -1.61
CA LEU A 116 34.99 9.26 -1.32
C LEU A 116 35.64 8.69 -2.58
N GLN A 117 34.88 8.53 -3.66
CA GLN A 117 35.37 8.01 -4.94
C GLN A 117 36.08 9.08 -5.80
N GLY A 118 36.04 10.35 -5.40
CA GLY A 118 36.62 11.45 -6.17
C GLY A 118 35.90 11.74 -7.49
N GLU A 119 34.72 11.15 -7.72
CA GLU A 119 33.90 11.38 -8.89
C GLU A 119 33.06 12.65 -8.71
N SER A 120 33.35 13.69 -9.49
CA SER A 120 32.46 14.83 -9.64
C SER A 120 31.23 14.44 -10.46
N ALA A 121 30.12 14.18 -9.76
CA ALA A 121 28.73 14.45 -10.16
C ALA A 121 28.18 13.92 -11.51
N ALA A 122 28.64 12.76 -12.02
CA ALA A 122 28.12 12.22 -13.30
C ALA A 122 27.07 11.09 -13.18
N THR A 123 26.83 10.52 -12.00
CA THR A 123 26.13 9.21 -11.86
C THR A 123 24.74 9.25 -11.22
N VAL A 124 24.07 10.42 -11.18
CA VAL A 124 22.72 10.57 -10.58
C VAL A 124 21.59 9.91 -11.42
N ASP A 125 21.89 9.38 -12.62
CA ASP A 125 20.89 8.81 -13.56
C ASP A 125 20.38 7.39 -13.19
N LEU A 126 20.82 6.79 -12.07
CA LEU A 126 20.49 5.38 -11.75
C LEU A 126 19.17 5.20 -10.98
N TYR A 127 18.66 6.21 -10.27
CA TYR A 127 17.38 6.09 -9.55
C TYR A 127 16.17 6.58 -10.33
N ASP A 128 16.37 7.44 -11.34
CA ASP A 128 15.29 7.89 -12.22
C ASP A 128 14.76 6.70 -13.07
N ARG A 129 15.64 5.72 -13.34
CA ARG A 129 15.31 4.52 -14.12
C ARG A 129 14.39 3.54 -13.39
N LEU A 130 14.39 3.47 -12.05
CA LEU A 130 13.50 2.57 -11.32
C LEU A 130 12.05 3.11 -11.25
N GLY A 131 11.87 4.43 -11.39
CA GLY A 131 10.55 5.08 -11.46
C GLY A 131 9.91 5.09 -12.85
N GLN A 132 10.68 4.86 -13.92
CA GLN A 132 10.16 4.91 -15.30
C GLN A 132 9.73 3.55 -15.87
N VAL A 133 10.12 2.42 -15.27
CA VAL A 133 9.74 1.08 -15.77
C VAL A 133 8.25 0.76 -15.55
N SER A 134 7.56 1.45 -14.63
CA SER A 134 6.13 1.22 -14.39
C SER A 134 5.20 1.96 -15.38
N ARG A 135 5.72 2.78 -16.30
CA ARG A 135 4.92 3.55 -17.28
C ARG A 135 5.07 3.12 -18.75
N ARG A 136 5.74 2.00 -19.02
CA ARG A 136 5.89 1.46 -20.39
C ARG A 136 5.31 0.06 -20.54
N HIS A 137 4.00 -0.08 -20.33
CA HIS A 137 3.26 -1.19 -20.92
C HIS A 137 1.83 -0.82 -21.28
N LYS A 138 1.65 -0.20 -22.46
CA LYS A 138 0.58 -0.48 -23.42
C LYS A 138 0.79 0.30 -24.73
N SER A 139 1.61 -0.26 -25.60
CA SER A 139 1.38 -0.31 -27.06
C SER A 139 0.80 -1.73 -27.30
N THR A 140 -0.19 -2.04 -28.14
CA THR A 140 -0.70 -1.56 -29.44
C THR A 140 -1.95 -2.48 -29.75
N PRO A 141 -2.59 -2.61 -30.94
CA PRO A 141 -2.79 -1.75 -32.13
C PRO A 141 -4.26 -1.68 -32.67
N PHE A 142 -4.47 -0.82 -33.68
CA PHE A 142 -5.33 -0.92 -34.91
C PHE A 142 -6.82 -1.35 -34.87
N PHE A 143 -7.71 -0.54 -35.47
CA PHE A 143 -8.59 -0.95 -36.59
C PHE A 143 -9.11 0.26 -37.40
N ASP A 144 -9.04 0.13 -38.72
CA ASP A 144 -9.67 0.96 -39.76
C ASP A 144 -11.21 1.01 -39.66
N ALA A 145 -11.79 2.19 -39.96
CA ALA A 145 -12.99 2.39 -40.81
C ALA A 145 -13.25 3.89 -41.00
#